data_AF-M9LBW1-F1
#
_entry.id   AF-M9LBW1-F1
#
_cell.length_a   1.000
_cell.length_b   1.000
_cell.length_c   1.000
_cell.angle_alpha   90.00
_cell.angle_beta   90.00
_cell.angle_gamma   90.00
#
_symmetry.space_group_name_H-M   'P 1'
#
loop_
_entity.id
_entity.type
_entity.pdbx_description
1 polymer ?
#
loop_
_entity_poly.entity_id
_entity_poly.type
_entity_poly.pdbx_seq_one_letter_code
_entity_poly.pdbx_strand_id
1 'polypeptide(L)'
;MFRLVPDIQTADMLKLPVPRLEGDKASVVVSDRSTYQEQMMDELVERAEKIRNNEVDAKEDNMLKLTHEAKLMSIDPRLVHGDAPADPMSKLNLCINNVFDIWKETQAIRLTQVIFSDSGTPKPEQFNVYGEMKSQLILRGIPEQEIAFIHDVNTDAAREALFEQVRRGEVRILLGSLNLKIG
;
A
#
# COMPACT_ATOMS: atom_id res chain seq x y z
N MET A 1 -17.94 41.72 -8.62
CA MET A 1 -16.94 40.82 -7.99
C MET A 1 -17.59 39.44 -7.90
N PHE A 2 -17.30 38.55 -8.86
CA PHE A 2 -17.89 37.21 -8.93
C PHE A 2 -17.16 36.28 -7.96
N ARG A 3 -17.85 35.77 -6.93
CA ARG A 3 -17.41 34.62 -6.13
C ARG A 3 -18.04 33.37 -6.74
N LEU A 4 -17.29 32.68 -7.59
CA LEU A 4 -17.60 31.29 -7.93
C LEU A 4 -17.14 30.44 -6.74
N VAL A 5 -18.03 30.20 -5.78
CA VAL A 5 -17.85 29.12 -4.82
C VAL A 5 -18.19 27.85 -5.59
N PRO A 6 -17.27 26.89 -5.76
CA PRO A 6 -17.61 25.61 -6.36
C PRO A 6 -18.68 24.94 -5.49
N ASP A 7 -19.80 24.51 -6.08
CA ASP A 7 -20.78 23.68 -5.38
C ASP A 7 -20.11 22.34 -5.02
N ILE A 8 -19.69 22.22 -3.76
CA ILE A 8 -19.15 20.97 -3.24
C ILE A 8 -20.34 20.06 -2.95
N GLN A 9 -20.59 19.10 -3.84
CA GLN A 9 -21.55 18.04 -3.59
C GLN A 9 -20.90 16.93 -2.76
N THR A 10 -21.50 16.59 -1.61
CA THR A 10 -21.07 15.46 -0.80
C THR A 10 -21.68 14.15 -1.31
N ALA A 11 -21.11 13.00 -0.94
CA ALA A 11 -21.64 11.69 -1.33
C ALA A 11 -23.14 11.53 -0.97
N ASP A 12 -23.57 12.11 0.15
CA ASP A 12 -24.97 12.13 0.59
C ASP A 12 -25.89 12.93 -0.36
N MET A 13 -25.36 13.96 -1.02
CA MET A 13 -26.10 14.76 -2.01
C MET A 13 -26.25 14.02 -3.33
N LEU A 14 -25.28 13.17 -3.66
CA LEU A 14 -25.15 12.56 -4.99
C LEU A 14 -26.09 11.36 -5.18
N LYS A 15 -26.66 10.75 -4.13
CA LYS A 15 -27.59 9.59 -4.18
C LYS A 15 -27.19 8.54 -5.24
N LEU A 16 -25.89 8.36 -5.45
CA LEU A 16 -25.37 7.45 -6.46
C LEU A 16 -25.51 6.02 -5.94
N PRO A 17 -25.76 5.04 -6.82
CA PRO A 17 -25.71 3.65 -6.44
C PRO A 17 -24.27 3.31 -6.02
N VAL A 18 -24.05 3.15 -4.71
CA VAL A 18 -22.77 2.70 -4.16
C VAL A 18 -22.83 1.18 -4.05
N PRO A 19 -21.87 0.44 -4.64
CA PRO A 19 -21.78 -1.00 -4.48
C PRO A 19 -21.69 -1.38 -3.01
N ARG A 20 -22.42 -2.42 -2.60
CA ARG A 20 -22.26 -2.98 -1.25
C ARG A 20 -20.96 -3.77 -1.19
N LEU A 21 -20.33 -3.74 -0.03
CA LEU A 21 -19.22 -4.64 0.25
C LEU A 21 -19.73 -6.08 0.26
N GLU A 22 -18.94 -6.99 -0.29
CA GLU A 22 -19.20 -8.41 -0.14
C GLU A 22 -19.18 -8.77 1.36
N GLY A 23 -20.26 -9.37 1.87
CA GLY A 23 -20.43 -9.67 3.30
C GLY A 23 -20.72 -8.47 4.20
N ASP A 24 -21.08 -7.30 3.64
CA ASP A 24 -21.43 -6.05 4.32
C ASP A 24 -20.34 -5.47 5.25
N LYS A 25 -19.12 -6.01 5.23
CA LYS A 25 -17.99 -5.58 6.06
C LYS A 25 -16.66 -5.73 5.31
N ALA A 26 -15.68 -4.93 5.70
CA ALA A 26 -14.32 -5.10 5.22
C ALA A 26 -13.74 -6.43 5.71
N SER A 27 -13.08 -7.17 4.81
CA SER A 27 -12.32 -8.36 5.16
C SER A 27 -10.96 -7.95 5.75
N VAL A 28 -10.66 -8.43 6.96
CA VAL A 28 -9.39 -8.17 7.64
C VAL A 28 -8.49 -9.39 7.51
N VAL A 29 -7.36 -9.22 6.84
CA VAL A 29 -6.32 -10.25 6.73
C VAL A 29 -5.30 -10.04 7.84
N VAL A 30 -5.10 -11.07 8.67
CA VAL A 30 -4.13 -11.05 9.78
C VAL A 30 -2.88 -11.80 9.34
N SER A 31 -1.72 -11.18 9.55
CA SER A 31 -0.42 -11.82 9.42
C SER A 31 0.12 -12.13 10.81
N ASP A 32 0.64 -13.34 11.01
CA ASP A 32 1.43 -13.64 12.20
C ASP A 32 2.79 -12.96 12.14
N ARG A 33 3.45 -12.84 13.29
CA ARG A 33 4.82 -12.31 13.35
C ARG A 33 5.78 -13.45 13.00
N SER A 34 6.76 -13.16 12.15
CA SER A 34 7.90 -14.07 11.98
C SER A 34 8.83 -14.01 13.19
N THR A 35 9.65 -15.04 13.37
CA THR A 35 10.73 -15.05 14.39
C THR A 35 11.64 -13.83 14.27
N TYR A 36 11.90 -13.36 13.04
CA TYR A 36 12.68 -12.14 12.82
C TYR A 36 11.96 -10.91 13.38
N GLN A 37 10.65 -10.75 13.11
CA GLN A 37 9.87 -9.65 13.64
C GLN A 37 9.74 -9.67 15.18
N GLU A 38 9.68 -10.85 15.78
CA GLU A 38 9.70 -11.01 17.25
C GLU A 38 11.01 -10.48 17.82
N GLN A 39 12.15 -10.90 17.27
CA GLN A 39 13.48 -10.43 17.70
C GLN A 39 13.63 -8.91 17.56
N MET A 40 13.18 -8.34 16.44
CA MET A 40 13.22 -6.89 16.23
C MET A 40 12.29 -6.13 17.17
N MET A 41 11.17 -6.74 17.58
CA MET A 41 10.26 -6.12 18.55
C MET A 41 10.92 -5.98 19.92
N ASP A 42 11.66 -7.00 20.35
CA ASP A 42 12.41 -6.94 21.61
C ASP A 42 13.46 -5.81 21.58
N GLU A 43 14.19 -5.66 20.46
CA GLU A 43 15.12 -4.54 20.27
C GLU A 43 14.42 -3.18 20.33
N LEU A 44 13.25 -3.04 19.70
CA LEU A 44 12.47 -1.79 19.78
C LEU A 44 12.01 -1.48 21.20
N VAL A 45 11.69 -2.50 22.02
CA VAL A 45 11.32 -2.30 23.42
C VAL A 45 12.50 -1.75 24.20
N GLU A 46 13.68 -2.35 24.07
CA GLU A 46 14.90 -1.86 24.72
C GLU A 46 15.24 -0.42 24.29
N ARG A 47 15.12 -0.12 23.00
CA ARG A 47 15.34 1.24 22.47
C ARG A 47 14.33 2.24 23.04
N ALA A 48 13.06 1.85 23.15
CA ALA A 48 12.03 2.70 23.72
C ALA A 48 12.29 3.02 25.20
N GLU A 49 12.81 2.07 25.98
CA GLU A 49 13.21 2.30 27.37
C GLU A 49 14.38 3.28 27.49
N LYS A 50 15.43 3.09 26.68
CA LYS A 50 16.59 4.01 26.64
C LYS A 50 16.18 5.44 26.28
N ILE A 51 15.31 5.60 25.29
CA ILE A 51 14.75 6.90 24.89
C ILE A 51 13.98 7.54 26.05
N ARG A 52 13.11 6.75 26.73
CA ARG A 52 12.31 7.24 27.86
C ARG A 52 13.16 7.66 29.05
N ASN A 53 14.27 6.97 29.29
CA ASN A 53 15.20 7.26 30.38
C ASN A 53 16.19 8.39 30.03
N ASN A 54 16.14 8.96 28.83
CA ASN A 54 17.10 9.93 28.30
C ASN A 54 18.54 9.39 28.27
N GLU A 55 18.71 8.09 28.02
CA GLU A 55 20.01 7.42 27.90
C GLU A 55 20.62 7.57 26.49
N VAL A 56 19.87 8.14 25.54
CA VAL A 56 20.28 8.36 24.14
C VAL A 56 19.89 9.80 23.73
N ASP A 57 20.72 10.44 22.91
CA ASP A 57 20.40 11.76 22.35
C ASP A 57 19.22 11.63 21.37
N ALA A 58 18.23 12.53 21.49
CA ALA A 58 17.05 12.56 20.63
C ALA A 58 17.37 12.71 19.12
N LYS A 59 18.57 13.20 18.77
CA LYS A 59 19.06 13.26 17.38
C LYS A 59 19.53 11.91 16.84
N GLU A 60 19.96 11.00 17.73
CA GLU A 60 20.40 9.66 17.37
C GLU A 60 19.22 8.69 17.31
N ASP A 61 18.39 8.71 18.36
CA ASP A 61 17.17 7.92 18.44
C ASP A 61 16.07 8.64 19.23
N ASN A 62 14.83 8.48 18.77
CA ASN A 62 13.67 9.09 19.40
C ASN A 62 12.40 8.32 19.06
N MET A 63 11.31 8.63 19.77
CA MET A 63 10.04 7.92 19.59
C MET A 63 9.45 8.06 18.19
N LEU A 64 9.73 9.13 17.45
CA LEU A 64 9.24 9.29 16.07
C LEU A 64 9.96 8.34 15.12
N LYS A 65 11.28 8.25 15.22
CA LYS A 65 12.09 7.29 14.46
C LYS A 65 11.69 5.85 14.76
N LEU A 66 11.59 5.51 16.05
CA LEU A 66 11.22 4.18 16.53
C LEU A 66 9.83 3.75 16.04
N THR A 67 8.81 4.62 16.18
CA THR A 67 7.45 4.29 15.72
C THR A 67 7.35 4.18 14.21
N HIS A 68 8.13 4.96 13.46
CA HIS A 68 8.22 4.84 12.01
C HIS A 68 8.84 3.50 11.60
N GLU A 69 9.95 3.09 12.21
CA GLU A 69 10.59 1.78 11.97
C GLU A 69 9.65 0.62 12.34
N ALA A 70 8.99 0.68 13.50
CA ALA A 70 8.01 -0.32 13.90
C ALA A 70 6.86 -0.46 12.88
N LYS A 71 6.39 0.67 12.33
CA LYS A 71 5.36 0.67 11.28
C LYS A 71 5.85 -0.05 10.02
N LEU A 72 7.06 0.27 9.54
CA LEU A 72 7.66 -0.36 8.37
C LEU A 72 7.88 -1.86 8.56
N MET A 73 8.46 -2.27 9.70
CA MET A 73 8.68 -3.68 10.02
C MET A 73 7.38 -4.48 10.09
N SER A 74 6.28 -3.85 10.53
CA SER A 74 4.97 -4.50 10.56
C SER A 74 4.40 -4.83 9.17
N ILE A 75 4.92 -4.20 8.10
CA ILE A 75 4.56 -4.46 6.71
C ILE A 75 5.47 -5.55 6.16
N ASP A 76 6.78 -5.28 6.17
CA ASP A 76 7.83 -6.19 5.75
C ASP A 76 9.16 -5.74 6.39
N PRO A 77 9.88 -6.60 7.12
CA PRO A 77 11.15 -6.22 7.76
C PRO A 77 12.21 -5.67 6.80
N ARG A 78 12.15 -6.05 5.52
CA ARG A 78 13.07 -5.57 4.47
C ARG A 78 12.99 -4.06 4.22
N LEU A 79 11.92 -3.41 4.70
CA LEU A 79 11.77 -1.94 4.66
C LEU A 79 12.67 -1.21 5.66
N VAL A 80 13.18 -1.91 6.68
CA VAL A 80 14.12 -1.35 7.67
C VAL A 80 15.50 -2.01 7.53
N HIS A 81 15.52 -3.33 7.34
CA HIS A 81 16.75 -4.13 7.24
C HIS A 81 16.78 -4.86 5.89
N GLY A 82 17.52 -4.34 4.91
CA GLY A 82 17.50 -4.85 3.53
C GLY A 82 17.93 -6.31 3.36
N ASP A 83 18.64 -6.85 4.34
CA ASP A 83 19.10 -8.24 4.43
C ASP A 83 18.16 -9.16 5.23
N ALA A 84 17.05 -8.62 5.76
CA ALA A 84 16.06 -9.41 6.47
C ALA A 84 15.46 -10.52 5.58
N PRO A 85 15.11 -11.68 6.17
CA PRO A 85 14.53 -12.78 5.41
C PRO A 85 13.19 -12.37 4.79
N ALA A 86 12.99 -12.75 3.53
CA ALA A 86 11.70 -12.60 2.86
C ALA A 86 10.71 -13.62 3.44
N ASP A 87 9.85 -13.18 4.34
CA ASP A 87 8.82 -14.01 4.95
C ASP A 87 7.58 -14.11 4.04
N PRO A 88 7.21 -15.30 3.54
CA PRO A 88 6.00 -15.51 2.75
C PRO A 88 4.70 -15.15 3.49
N MET A 89 4.73 -15.10 4.83
CA MET A 89 3.59 -14.77 5.68
C MET A 89 3.54 -13.28 6.07
N SER A 90 4.47 -12.45 5.58
CA SER A 90 4.42 -11.01 5.79
C SER A 90 3.14 -10.40 5.20
N LYS A 91 2.68 -9.26 5.73
CA LYS A 91 1.49 -8.56 5.20
C LYS A 91 1.62 -8.27 3.71
N LEU A 92 2.83 -7.90 3.28
CA LEU A 92 3.13 -7.64 1.88
C LEU A 92 2.91 -8.89 1.02
N ASN A 93 3.48 -10.04 1.43
CA ASN A 93 3.35 -11.27 0.66
C ASN A 93 1.93 -11.85 0.68
N LEU A 94 1.22 -11.77 1.81
CA LEU A 94 -0.20 -12.15 1.88
C LEU A 94 -1.05 -11.27 0.97
N CYS A 95 -0.79 -9.95 0.92
CA CYS A 95 -1.47 -9.05 0.00
C CYS A 95 -1.18 -9.41 -1.46
N ILE A 96 0.08 -9.67 -1.82
CA ILE A 96 0.48 -10.09 -3.16
C ILE A 96 -0.24 -11.38 -3.57
N ASN A 97 -0.32 -12.37 -2.67
CA ASN A 97 -1.02 -13.63 -2.95
C ASN A 97 -2.50 -13.39 -3.23
N ASN A 98 -3.19 -12.64 -2.36
CA ASN A 98 -4.60 -12.32 -2.54
C ASN A 98 -4.85 -11.57 -3.86
N VAL A 99 -3.98 -10.61 -4.21
CA VAL A 99 -4.10 -9.84 -5.46
C VAL A 99 -3.97 -10.76 -6.67
N PHE A 100 -3.02 -11.70 -6.64
CA PHE A 100 -2.84 -12.67 -7.69
C PHE A 100 -4.03 -13.63 -7.81
N ASP A 101 -4.55 -14.13 -6.69
CA ASP A 101 -5.68 -15.06 -6.67
C ASP A 101 -6.94 -14.40 -7.23
N ILE A 102 -7.26 -13.18 -6.77
CA ILE A 102 -8.38 -12.38 -7.32
C ILE A 102 -8.18 -12.13 -8.81
N TRP A 103 -6.97 -11.76 -9.24
CA TRP A 103 -6.68 -11.53 -10.66
C TRP A 103 -6.93 -12.78 -11.52
N LYS A 104 -6.55 -13.95 -10.99
CA LYS A 104 -6.71 -15.24 -11.67
C LYS A 104 -8.17 -15.67 -11.72
N GLU A 105 -8.89 -15.58 -10.61
CA GLU A 105 -10.31 -15.94 -10.52
C GLU A 105 -11.19 -15.05 -11.39
N THR A 106 -10.79 -13.79 -11.57
CA THR A 106 -11.59 -12.78 -12.26
C THR A 106 -11.16 -12.55 -13.71
N GLN A 107 -10.33 -13.43 -14.30
CA GLN A 107 -9.84 -13.27 -15.67
C GLN A 107 -10.96 -13.10 -16.71
N ALA A 108 -12.07 -13.83 -16.57
CA ALA A 108 -13.18 -13.78 -17.52
C ALA A 108 -13.89 -12.42 -17.55
N ILE A 109 -13.93 -11.72 -16.41
CA ILE A 109 -14.62 -10.44 -16.22
C ILE A 109 -13.65 -9.26 -16.09
N ARG A 110 -12.34 -9.52 -16.12
CA ARG A 110 -11.24 -8.55 -16.04
C ARG A 110 -11.39 -7.54 -14.90
N LEU A 111 -11.67 -8.01 -13.68
CA LEU A 111 -11.77 -7.09 -12.54
C LEU A 111 -10.47 -6.31 -12.31
N THR A 112 -10.66 -5.09 -11.82
CA THR A 112 -9.59 -4.19 -11.39
C THR A 112 -9.52 -4.12 -9.88
N GLN A 113 -8.30 -4.10 -9.37
CA GLN A 113 -7.96 -4.03 -7.95
C GLN A 113 -7.21 -2.72 -7.70
N VAL A 114 -7.61 -1.99 -6.66
CA VAL A 114 -6.93 -0.75 -6.25
C VAL A 114 -6.26 -1.00 -4.90
N ILE A 115 -4.96 -0.78 -4.84
CA ILE A 115 -4.12 -1.10 -3.69
C ILE A 115 -3.55 0.20 -3.14
N PHE A 116 -3.76 0.41 -1.84
CA PHE A 116 -3.27 1.59 -1.16
C PHE A 116 -2.13 1.25 -0.18
N SER A 117 -1.05 2.02 -0.23
CA SER A 117 -0.03 2.00 0.82
C SER A 117 0.56 3.39 1.04
N ASP A 118 0.49 3.88 2.28
CA ASP A 118 1.13 5.14 2.67
C ASP A 118 2.57 4.94 3.18
N SER A 119 3.11 3.73 3.11
CA SER A 119 4.40 3.39 3.70
C SER A 119 5.17 2.41 2.81
N GLY A 120 6.50 2.52 2.82
CA GLY A 120 7.34 1.83 1.84
C GLY A 120 7.12 2.34 0.41
N THR A 121 6.91 3.65 0.25
CA THR A 121 6.82 4.32 -1.05
C THR A 121 8.19 4.37 -1.73
N PRO A 122 8.25 4.51 -3.08
CA PRO A 122 9.49 4.34 -3.83
C PRO A 122 10.58 5.32 -3.40
N LYS A 123 11.75 4.77 -3.02
CA LYS A 123 13.04 5.46 -3.03
C LYS A 123 13.93 4.70 -4.01
N PRO A 124 14.70 5.38 -4.89
CA PRO A 124 15.65 4.70 -5.76
C PRO A 124 16.60 3.81 -4.95
N GLU A 125 16.86 2.61 -5.45
CA GLU A 125 17.84 1.65 -4.89
C GLU A 125 17.52 1.07 -3.50
N GLN A 126 16.30 1.27 -3.00
CA GLN A 126 15.85 0.68 -1.74
C GLN A 126 14.64 -0.24 -1.94
N PHE A 127 14.55 -1.27 -1.10
CA PHE A 127 13.38 -2.13 -1.01
C PHE A 127 12.13 -1.26 -0.74
N ASN A 128 11.09 -1.45 -1.52
CA ASN A 128 9.84 -0.72 -1.39
C ASN A 128 8.65 -1.59 -1.78
N VAL A 129 7.49 -1.32 -1.18
CA VAL A 129 6.27 -2.13 -1.30
C VAL A 129 5.79 -2.22 -2.74
N TYR A 130 5.87 -1.09 -3.46
CA TYR A 130 5.35 -0.93 -4.81
C TYR A 130 6.15 -1.75 -5.82
N GLY A 131 7.48 -1.63 -5.75
CA GLY A 131 8.41 -2.36 -6.59
C GLY A 131 8.35 -3.86 -6.32
N GLU A 132 8.41 -4.27 -5.04
CA GLU A 132 8.32 -5.69 -4.68
C GLU A 132 7.00 -6.30 -5.18
N MET A 133 5.86 -5.64 -4.93
CA MET A 133 4.56 -6.11 -5.40
C MET A 133 4.52 -6.25 -6.93
N LYS A 134 4.96 -5.23 -7.68
CA LYS A 134 5.00 -5.30 -9.15
C LYS A 134 5.88 -6.45 -9.63
N SER A 135 7.11 -6.56 -9.13
CA SER A 135 8.05 -7.62 -9.51
C SER A 135 7.50 -9.01 -9.22
N GLN A 136 6.91 -9.20 -8.04
CA GLN A 136 6.35 -10.47 -7.59
C GLN A 136 5.10 -10.88 -8.38
N LEU A 137 4.27 -9.92 -8.80
CA LEU A 137 3.09 -10.17 -9.63
C LEU A 137 3.48 -10.50 -11.07
N ILE A 138 4.46 -9.79 -11.65
CA ILE A 138 5.01 -10.10 -12.97
C ILE A 138 5.63 -11.50 -12.98
N LEU A 139 6.39 -11.84 -11.94
CA LEU A 139 7.00 -13.17 -11.80
C LEU A 139 5.95 -14.29 -11.77
N ARG A 140 4.78 -14.03 -11.18
CA ARG A 140 3.63 -14.96 -11.17
C ARG A 140 2.85 -14.99 -12.49
N GLY A 141 3.22 -14.17 -13.48
CA GLY A 141 2.66 -14.19 -14.83
C GLY A 141 1.63 -13.10 -15.13
N ILE A 142 1.45 -12.11 -14.25
CA ILE A 142 0.63 -10.93 -14.56
C ILE A 142 1.37 -10.08 -15.60
N PRO A 143 0.73 -9.71 -16.73
CA PRO A 143 1.37 -8.86 -17.72
C PRO A 143 1.68 -7.47 -17.13
N GLU A 144 2.88 -6.95 -17.40
CA GLU A 144 3.33 -5.67 -16.83
C GLU A 144 2.38 -4.51 -17.16
N GLN A 145 1.79 -4.50 -18.36
CA GLN A 145 0.83 -3.48 -18.79
C GLN A 145 -0.47 -3.46 -17.99
N GLU A 146 -0.79 -4.54 -17.24
CA GLU A 146 -1.96 -4.57 -16.38
C GLU A 146 -1.71 -3.93 -15.00
N ILE A 147 -0.46 -3.53 -14.70
CA ILE A 147 -0.06 -2.96 -13.42
C ILE A 147 0.37 -1.51 -13.61
N ALA A 148 -0.30 -0.58 -12.93
CA ALA A 148 0.01 0.85 -13.01
C ALA A 148 0.19 1.50 -11.63
N PHE A 149 1.03 2.52 -11.59
CA PHE A 149 1.21 3.39 -10.43
C PHE A 149 0.55 4.74 -10.70
N ILE A 150 -0.37 5.14 -9.83
CA ILE A 150 -1.08 6.41 -9.99
C ILE A 150 -0.14 7.63 -9.86
N HIS A 151 1.01 7.45 -9.21
CA HIS A 151 2.01 8.50 -9.00
C HIS A 151 2.87 8.78 -10.24
N ASP A 152 2.88 7.87 -11.20
CA ASP A 152 3.65 8.06 -12.45
C ASP A 152 2.93 9.03 -13.41
N VAL A 153 1.64 9.29 -13.17
CA VAL A 153 0.82 10.22 -13.97
C VAL A 153 0.68 11.60 -13.28
N ASN A 154 1.41 12.57 -13.81
CA ASN A 154 1.52 13.92 -13.25
C ASN A 154 0.58 14.95 -13.89
N THR A 155 -0.17 14.59 -14.94
CA THR A 155 -1.11 15.49 -15.61
C THR A 155 -2.54 14.97 -15.48
N ASP A 156 -3.51 15.88 -15.44
CA ASP A 156 -4.92 15.50 -15.33
C ASP A 156 -5.38 14.68 -16.54
N ALA A 157 -4.92 15.05 -17.74
CA ALA A 157 -5.19 14.28 -18.96
C ALA A 157 -4.63 12.85 -18.89
N ALA A 158 -3.41 12.65 -18.37
CA ALA A 158 -2.83 11.32 -18.23
C ALA A 158 -3.55 10.50 -17.15
N ARG A 159 -4.00 11.15 -16.06
CA ARG A 159 -4.79 10.50 -15.01
C ARG A 159 -6.16 10.06 -15.52
N GLU A 160 -6.83 10.90 -16.30
CA GLU A 160 -8.10 10.56 -16.94
C GLU A 160 -7.94 9.39 -17.91
N ALA A 161 -6.88 9.40 -18.72
CA ALA A 161 -6.54 8.28 -19.61
C ALA A 161 -6.24 6.98 -18.83
N LEU A 162 -5.55 7.06 -17.69
CA LEU A 162 -5.32 5.90 -16.83
C LEU A 162 -6.64 5.38 -16.23
N PHE A 163 -7.54 6.26 -15.79
CA PHE A 163 -8.86 5.84 -15.31
C PHE A 163 -9.72 5.21 -16.42
N GLU A 164 -9.60 5.68 -17.66
CA GLU A 164 -10.22 5.05 -18.83
C GLU A 164 -9.71 3.61 -19.01
N GLN A 165 -8.39 3.39 -18.95
CA GLN A 165 -7.77 2.06 -19.04
C GLN A 165 -8.21 1.14 -17.90
N VAL A 166 -8.31 1.67 -16.68
CA VAL A 166 -8.83 0.95 -15.51
C VAL A 166 -10.28 0.52 -15.72
N ARG A 167 -11.14 1.42 -16.23
CA ARG A 167 -12.56 1.12 -16.50
C ARG A 167 -12.74 0.08 -17.61
N ARG A 168 -11.82 0.02 -18.57
CA ARG A 168 -11.80 -0.98 -19.65
C ARG A 168 -11.19 -2.32 -19.24
N GLY A 169 -10.61 -2.40 -18.04
CA GLY A 169 -9.90 -3.59 -17.56
C GLY A 169 -8.58 -3.83 -18.30
N GLU A 170 -8.01 -2.80 -18.92
CA GLU A 170 -6.66 -2.83 -19.51
C GLU A 170 -5.62 -2.77 -18.39
N VAL A 171 -5.81 -1.86 -17.43
CA VAL A 171 -5.10 -1.84 -16.14
C VAL A 171 -5.96 -2.52 -15.11
N ARG A 172 -5.46 -3.62 -14.54
CA ARG A 172 -6.19 -4.46 -13.58
C ARG A 172 -5.66 -4.36 -12.15
N ILE A 173 -4.47 -3.80 -11.97
CA ILE A 173 -3.88 -3.53 -10.66
C ILE A 173 -3.39 -2.09 -10.65
N LEU A 174 -4.03 -1.25 -9.84
CA LEU A 174 -3.68 0.15 -9.66
C LEU A 174 -3.14 0.36 -8.24
N LEU A 175 -1.88 0.78 -8.13
CA LEU A 175 -1.25 1.09 -6.84
C LEU A 175 -1.20 2.60 -6.60
N GLY A 176 -1.49 3.02 -5.37
CA GLY A 176 -1.45 4.43 -4.96
C GLY A 176 -1.36 4.66 -3.46
N SER A 177 -1.21 5.92 -3.04
CA SER A 177 -1.36 6.34 -1.63
C SER A 177 -2.81 6.73 -1.32
N LEU A 178 -3.22 6.75 -0.05
CA LEU A 178 -4.59 7.10 0.37
C LEU A 178 -5.05 8.51 -0.06
N ASN A 179 -4.13 9.40 -0.42
CA ASN A 179 -4.46 10.73 -0.96
C ASN A 179 -4.99 10.70 -2.42
N LEU A 180 -5.23 9.52 -2.98
CA LEU A 180 -5.83 9.39 -4.30
C LEU A 180 -7.30 9.80 -4.27
N LYS A 181 -7.62 10.88 -4.95
CA LYS A 181 -9.00 11.19 -5.35
C LYS A 181 -9.32 10.40 -6.61
N ILE A 182 -10.07 9.31 -6.47
CA ILE A 182 -10.76 8.68 -7.59
C ILE A 182 -12.01 9.54 -7.81
N GLY A 183 -12.06 10.21 -8.97
CA GLY A 183 -13.11 11.18 -9.31
C GLY A 183 -14.48 10.55 -9.46
#